data_AF-A0A9W4WBI9-F1
#
_entry.id   AF-A0A9W4WBI9-F1
#
_cell.length_a   1.000
_cell.length_b   1.000
_cell.length_c   1.000
_cell.angle_alpha   90.00
_cell.angle_beta   90.00
_cell.angle_gamma   90.00
#
_symmetry.space_group_name_H-M   'P 1'
#
loop_
_entity.id
_entity.type
_entity.pdbx_description
1 polymer ?
#
loop_
_entity_poly.entity_id
_entity_poly.type
_entity_poly.pdbx_seq_one_letter_code
_entity_poly.pdbx_strand_id
1 'polypeptide(L)'
;MERGKSFAFSGSAYVFEHGFRPATIGHCIASSPIALLAWIGEKYVHWTDPFHRLSMQTILELTTLYWLTETFPRSLYPYRHLAPVLASGDSLSISKSTIKPFGYAAYPFECVLMPETWAHQAYPNLIHYSRHDKGGHFAALEQPEIFLDDVLRFVELVRSRGIFV
;
A
#
# COMPACT_ATOMS: atom_id res chain seq x y z
N MET A 1 2.18 -10.53 -12.46
CA MET A 1 2.11 -9.38 -13.40
C MET A 1 0.68 -9.05 -13.81
N GLU A 2 -0.20 -10.02 -14.12
CA GLU A 2 -1.59 -9.74 -14.55
C GLU A 2 -2.41 -8.93 -13.54
N ARG A 3 -2.29 -9.19 -12.23
CA ARG A 3 -2.95 -8.39 -11.19
C ARG A 3 -2.54 -6.91 -11.23
N GLY A 4 -1.25 -6.63 -11.39
CA GLY A 4 -0.73 -5.26 -11.49
C GLY A 4 -1.25 -4.53 -12.73
N LYS A 5 -1.36 -5.22 -13.87
CA LYS A 5 -1.97 -4.66 -15.08
C LYS A 5 -3.46 -4.38 -14.89
N SER A 6 -4.20 -5.30 -14.27
CA SER A 6 -5.62 -5.11 -13.95
C SER A 6 -5.82 -3.95 -12.98
N PHE A 7 -4.99 -3.82 -11.95
CA PHE A 7 -5.02 -2.68 -11.04
C PHE A 7 -4.74 -1.37 -11.77
N ALA A 8 -3.72 -1.32 -12.63
CA ALA A 8 -3.41 -0.14 -13.42
C ALA A 8 -4.59 0.28 -14.33
N PHE A 9 -5.24 -0.70 -14.96
CA PHE A 9 -6.34 -0.46 -15.91
C PHE A 9 -7.65 -0.02 -15.23
N SER A 10 -8.08 -0.73 -14.17
CA SER A 10 -9.41 -0.51 -13.56
C SER A 10 -9.40 -0.21 -12.07
N GLY A 11 -8.29 -0.45 -11.36
CA GLY A 11 -8.18 -0.24 -9.90
C GLY A 11 -7.59 1.11 -9.48
N SER A 12 -7.08 1.91 -10.43
CA SER A 12 -6.27 3.10 -10.17
C SER A 12 -7.04 4.43 -10.23
N ALA A 13 -8.31 4.43 -10.65
CA ALA A 13 -9.10 5.66 -10.85
C ALA A 13 -9.12 6.59 -9.61
N TYR A 14 -9.14 6.00 -8.41
CA TYR A 14 -9.12 6.76 -7.16
C TYR A 14 -7.85 7.63 -7.01
N VAL A 15 -6.71 7.17 -7.54
CA VAL A 15 -5.43 7.92 -7.51
C VAL A 15 -5.57 9.24 -8.26
N PHE A 16 -6.20 9.21 -9.43
CA PHE A 16 -6.39 10.39 -10.26
C PHE A 16 -7.39 11.36 -9.65
N GLU A 17 -8.48 10.86 -9.07
CA GLU A 17 -9.45 11.71 -8.37
C GLU A 17 -8.80 12.39 -7.15
N HIS A 18 -8.07 11.63 -6.34
CA HIS A 18 -7.34 12.15 -5.17
C HIS A 18 -6.25 13.14 -5.56
N GLY A 19 -5.53 12.90 -6.67
CA GLY A 19 -4.42 13.75 -7.09
C GLY A 19 -4.85 15.03 -7.81
N PHE A 20 -5.86 14.96 -8.68
CA PHE A 20 -6.27 16.09 -9.51
C PHE A 20 -7.44 16.88 -8.95
N ARG A 21 -8.34 16.27 -8.17
CA ARG A 21 -9.53 16.93 -7.59
C ARG A 21 -9.69 16.66 -6.08
N PRO A 22 -8.63 16.74 -5.25
CA PRO A 22 -8.68 16.36 -3.83
C PRO A 22 -9.73 17.14 -3.01
N ALA A 23 -9.92 18.43 -3.28
CA ALA A 23 -10.90 19.25 -2.57
C ALA A 23 -12.33 18.79 -2.90
N THR A 24 -12.63 18.56 -4.18
CA THR A 24 -13.93 18.09 -4.65
C THR A 24 -14.30 16.75 -4.03
N ILE A 25 -13.45 15.73 -4.20
CA ILE A 25 -13.74 14.40 -3.66
C ILE A 25 -13.75 14.41 -2.12
N GLY A 26 -12.89 15.23 -1.49
CA GLY A 26 -12.88 15.44 -0.05
C GLY A 26 -14.23 15.90 0.47
N HIS A 27 -14.83 16.92 -0.15
CA HIS A 27 -16.16 17.41 0.21
C HIS A 27 -17.27 16.41 -0.11
N CYS A 28 -17.22 15.75 -1.27
CA CYS A 28 -18.20 14.73 -1.64
C CYS A 28 -18.25 13.58 -0.61
N ILE A 29 -17.09 13.06 -0.23
CA ILE A 29 -17.00 11.94 0.71
C ILE A 29 -17.29 12.36 2.16
N ALA A 30 -16.88 13.57 2.56
CA ALA A 30 -17.19 14.09 3.90
C ALA A 30 -18.69 14.35 4.13
N SER A 31 -19.49 14.44 3.06
CA SER A 31 -20.93 14.70 3.18
C SER A 31 -21.74 13.57 3.82
N SER A 32 -21.22 12.32 3.83
CA SER A 32 -21.94 11.16 4.34
C SER A 32 -20.99 10.03 4.78
N PRO A 33 -21.21 9.42 5.95
CA PRO A 33 -20.42 8.25 6.37
C PRO A 33 -20.63 7.04 5.45
N ILE A 34 -21.76 6.97 4.74
CA ILE A 34 -22.02 5.93 3.74
C ILE A 34 -21.20 6.17 2.47
N ALA A 35 -21.02 7.43 2.05
CA ALA A 35 -20.13 7.76 0.93
C ALA A 35 -18.67 7.39 1.26
N LEU A 36 -18.24 7.69 2.49
CA LEU A 36 -16.92 7.28 3.00
C LEU A 36 -16.77 5.75 3.04
N LEU A 37 -17.76 5.04 3.59
CA LEU A 37 -17.76 3.58 3.65
C LEU A 37 -17.71 2.95 2.25
N ALA A 38 -18.49 3.46 1.30
CA ALA A 38 -18.45 2.96 -0.08
C ALA A 38 -17.07 3.16 -0.70
N TRP A 39 -16.48 4.36 -0.54
CA TRP A 39 -15.20 4.70 -1.18
C TRP A 39 -14.00 3.94 -0.59
N ILE A 40 -13.89 3.86 0.73
CA ILE A 40 -12.78 3.18 1.40
C ILE A 40 -13.05 1.67 1.52
N GLY A 41 -14.28 1.27 1.80
CA GLY A 41 -14.68 -0.12 1.95
C GLY A 41 -14.41 -0.97 0.71
N GLU A 42 -14.59 -0.42 -0.49
CA GLU A 42 -14.20 -1.08 -1.74
C GLU A 42 -12.71 -1.48 -1.71
N LYS A 43 -11.82 -0.64 -1.19
CA LYS A 43 -10.38 -0.92 -1.14
C LYS A 43 -10.08 -2.05 -0.18
N TYR A 44 -10.70 -2.06 1.01
CA TYR A 44 -10.58 -3.18 1.94
C TYR A 44 -11.10 -4.50 1.36
N VAL A 45 -12.17 -4.48 0.58
CA VAL A 45 -12.71 -5.69 -0.06
C VAL A 45 -11.80 -6.21 -1.17
N HIS A 46 -11.27 -5.31 -2.02
CA HIS A 46 -10.55 -5.71 -3.24
C HIS A 46 -9.03 -5.86 -3.08
N TRP A 47 -8.40 -5.17 -2.12
CA TRP A 47 -6.94 -5.20 -1.95
C TRP A 47 -6.47 -6.26 -0.96
N THR A 48 -7.37 -6.79 -0.15
CA THR A 48 -7.13 -7.91 0.75
C THR A 48 -7.00 -9.23 -0.03
N ASP A 49 -6.28 -10.20 0.54
CA ASP A 49 -6.30 -11.59 0.10
C ASP A 49 -7.75 -12.13 0.05
N PRO A 50 -8.24 -12.58 -1.11
CA PRO A 50 -9.62 -13.04 -1.26
C PRO A 50 -9.96 -14.28 -0.41
N PHE A 51 -8.94 -15.04 0.04
CA PHE A 51 -9.07 -16.20 0.91
C PHE A 51 -9.00 -15.85 2.40
N HIS A 52 -8.52 -14.65 2.75
CA HIS A 52 -8.37 -14.15 4.12
C HIS A 52 -8.96 -12.76 4.26
N ARG A 53 -10.26 -12.63 3.95
CA ARG A 53 -10.95 -11.33 3.93
C ARG A 53 -11.05 -10.70 5.32
N LEU A 54 -10.95 -9.38 5.37
CA LEU A 54 -11.24 -8.61 6.58
C LEU A 54 -12.71 -8.78 6.97
N SER A 55 -12.98 -8.81 8.27
CA SER A 55 -14.34 -8.83 8.78
C SER A 55 -15.05 -7.51 8.47
N MET A 56 -16.38 -7.56 8.31
CA MET A 56 -17.19 -6.35 8.16
C MET A 56 -17.01 -5.40 9.35
N GLN A 57 -16.87 -5.96 10.56
CA GLN A 57 -16.61 -5.19 11.77
C GLN A 57 -15.30 -4.38 11.65
N THR A 58 -14.21 -5.01 11.20
CA THR A 58 -12.92 -4.32 11.00
C THR A 58 -13.03 -3.19 9.97
N ILE A 59 -13.76 -3.41 8.86
CA ILE A 59 -13.98 -2.36 7.85
C ILE A 59 -14.77 -1.19 8.43
N LEU A 60 -15.82 -1.48 9.21
CA LEU A 60 -16.63 -0.45 9.88
C LEU A 60 -15.83 0.32 10.93
N GLU A 61 -14.98 -0.36 11.71
CA GLU A 61 -14.11 0.27 12.70
C GLU A 61 -13.13 1.25 12.05
N LEU A 62 -12.42 0.82 11.01
CA LEU A 62 -11.47 1.66 10.27
C LEU A 62 -12.17 2.85 9.58
N THR A 63 -13.33 2.60 8.97
CA THR A 63 -14.13 3.66 8.34
C THR A 63 -14.66 4.66 9.36
N THR A 64 -15.13 4.16 10.51
CA THR A 64 -15.64 5.02 11.60
C THR A 64 -14.52 5.87 12.19
N LEU A 65 -13.31 5.32 12.35
CA LEU A 65 -12.13 6.08 12.74
C LEU A 65 -11.86 7.23 11.75
N TYR A 66 -11.89 6.96 10.44
CA TYR A 66 -11.73 7.99 9.42
C TYR A 66 -12.82 9.07 9.49
N TRP A 67 -14.07 8.66 9.72
CA TRP A 67 -15.22 9.56 9.85
C TRP A 67 -15.07 10.50 11.05
N LEU A 68 -14.91 9.93 12.26
CA LEU A 68 -14.86 10.69 13.51
C LEU A 68 -13.66 11.63 13.62
N THR A 69 -12.62 11.39 12.82
CA THR A 69 -11.41 12.22 12.79
C THR A 69 -11.31 13.10 11.56
N GLU A 70 -12.31 13.11 10.67
CA GLU A 70 -12.28 13.85 9.40
C GLU A 70 -11.00 13.57 8.59
N THR A 71 -10.53 12.32 8.59
CA THR A 71 -9.22 11.96 8.04
C THR A 71 -9.21 12.00 6.51
N PHE A 72 -10.30 11.59 5.86
CA PHE A 72 -10.31 11.41 4.41
C PHE A 72 -9.85 12.67 3.64
N PRO A 73 -10.47 13.87 3.80
CA PRO A 73 -10.05 15.06 3.05
C PRO A 73 -8.61 15.51 3.37
N ARG A 74 -8.11 15.19 4.57
CA ARG A 74 -6.78 15.57 5.06
C ARG A 74 -5.68 14.59 4.64
N SER A 75 -6.03 13.38 4.20
CA SER A 75 -5.11 12.31 3.81
C SER A 75 -4.75 12.25 2.32
N LEU A 76 -5.41 13.04 1.46
CA LEU A 76 -5.29 12.89 0.00
C LEU A 76 -4.06 13.58 -0.62
N TYR A 77 -3.36 14.44 0.13
CA TYR A 77 -2.29 15.27 -0.40
C TYR A 77 -1.13 14.50 -1.08
N PRO A 78 -0.72 13.27 -0.67
CA PRO A 78 0.36 12.55 -1.35
C PRO A 78 0.03 12.24 -2.82
N TYR A 79 -1.25 12.06 -3.15
CA TYR A 79 -1.70 11.73 -4.50
C TYR A 79 -1.46 12.87 -5.51
N ARG A 80 -1.29 14.12 -5.05
CA ARG A 80 -0.97 15.27 -5.91
C ARG A 80 0.39 15.12 -6.60
N HIS A 81 1.31 14.38 -5.99
CA HIS A 81 2.61 14.06 -6.60
C HIS A 81 2.53 12.78 -7.43
N LEU A 82 1.70 11.81 -7.02
CA LEU A 82 1.58 10.52 -7.68
C LEU A 82 0.80 10.59 -9.00
N ALA A 83 -0.36 11.26 -9.02
CA ALA A 83 -1.25 11.26 -10.18
C ALA A 83 -0.64 11.85 -11.45
N PRO A 84 0.09 12.99 -11.43
CA PRO A 84 0.74 13.51 -12.63
C PRO A 84 1.76 12.53 -13.23
N VAL A 85 2.58 11.88 -12.38
CA VAL A 85 3.60 10.92 -12.81
C VAL A 85 2.95 9.70 -13.48
N LEU A 86 1.89 9.16 -12.89
CA LEU A 86 1.16 8.05 -13.50
C LEU A 86 0.46 8.45 -14.80
N ALA A 87 -0.06 9.68 -14.89
CA ALA A 87 -0.73 10.19 -16.09
C ALA A 87 0.23 10.44 -17.25
N SER A 88 1.49 10.84 -16.98
CA SER A 88 2.52 11.02 -18.01
C SER A 88 3.16 9.70 -18.46
N GLY A 89 2.88 8.58 -17.77
CA GLY A 89 3.55 7.31 -18.00
C GLY A 89 4.98 7.27 -17.49
N ASP A 90 5.39 8.28 -16.69
CA ASP A 90 6.71 8.34 -16.10
C ASP A 90 6.85 7.37 -14.93
N SER A 91 8.09 6.96 -14.67
CA SER A 91 8.41 6.21 -13.46
C SER A 91 8.47 7.15 -12.25
N LEU A 92 7.89 6.73 -11.12
CA LEU A 92 8.08 7.42 -9.84
C LEU A 92 9.57 7.47 -9.46
N SER A 93 10.15 8.66 -9.60
CA SER A 93 11.47 8.97 -9.07
C SER A 93 11.37 9.24 -7.57
N ILE A 94 11.34 8.15 -6.79
CA ILE A 94 11.48 8.23 -5.34
C ILE A 94 12.98 8.29 -5.06
N SER A 95 13.43 9.23 -4.23
CA SER A 95 14.81 9.25 -3.75
C SER A 95 15.09 7.94 -3.00
N LYS A 96 15.92 7.07 -3.58
CA LYS A 96 16.31 5.79 -3.00
C LYS A 96 17.67 5.95 -2.35
N SER A 97 17.78 5.59 -1.07
CA SER A 97 19.10 5.32 -0.51
C SER A 97 19.67 4.11 -1.25
N THR A 98 20.91 4.21 -1.71
CA THR A 98 21.66 3.09 -2.29
C THR A 98 22.65 2.48 -1.29
N ILE A 99 22.70 3.00 -0.06
CA ILE A 99 23.70 2.65 0.96
C ILE A 99 23.09 2.03 2.21
N LYS A 100 21.89 2.46 2.63
CA LYS A 100 21.23 1.91 3.83
C LYS A 100 20.63 0.55 3.51
N PRO A 101 20.71 -0.47 4.38
CA PRO A 101 20.05 -1.74 4.16
C PRO A 101 18.58 -1.60 3.77
N PHE A 102 18.17 -2.35 2.76
CA PHE A 102 16.78 -2.42 2.31
C PHE A 102 16.27 -3.86 2.38
N GLY A 103 15.01 -4.01 2.79
CA GLY A 103 14.29 -5.27 2.84
C GLY A 103 12.94 -5.15 2.15
N TYR A 104 12.49 -6.21 1.48
CA TYR A 104 11.20 -6.25 0.80
C TYR A 104 10.47 -7.57 1.09
N ALA A 105 9.18 -7.47 1.43
CA ALA A 105 8.32 -8.63 1.63
C ALA A 105 7.22 -8.67 0.56
N ALA A 106 7.20 -9.76 -0.21
CA ALA A 106 6.32 -9.97 -1.35
C ALA A 106 5.08 -10.79 -0.96
N TYR A 107 3.93 -10.10 -0.90
CA TYR A 107 2.62 -10.70 -0.65
C TYR A 107 1.86 -10.94 -1.97
N PRO A 108 1.31 -12.13 -2.22
CA PRO A 108 0.82 -12.52 -3.55
C PRO A 108 -0.39 -11.72 -4.03
N PHE A 109 -1.18 -11.16 -3.09
CA PHE A 109 -2.36 -10.36 -3.41
C PHE A 109 -2.13 -8.84 -3.26
N GLU A 110 -0.88 -8.37 -3.21
CA GLU A 110 -0.55 -6.95 -3.35
C GLU A 110 -1.03 -6.39 -4.71
N CYS A 111 -1.52 -5.15 -4.75
CA CYS A 111 -2.00 -4.45 -5.94
C CYS A 111 -0.93 -4.39 -7.03
N VAL A 112 0.29 -4.00 -6.66
CA VAL A 112 1.45 -3.93 -7.55
C VAL A 112 2.63 -4.64 -6.91
N LEU A 113 2.69 -5.95 -7.12
CA LEU A 113 3.79 -6.79 -6.65
C LEU A 113 5.09 -6.50 -7.43
N MET A 114 6.20 -6.32 -6.71
CA MET A 114 7.55 -6.26 -7.28
C MET A 114 8.22 -7.65 -7.27
N PRO A 115 8.50 -8.25 -8.45
CA PRO A 115 9.29 -9.48 -8.53
C PRO A 115 10.70 -9.29 -7.95
N GLU A 116 11.28 -10.37 -7.41
CA GLU A 116 12.61 -10.34 -6.79
C GLU A 116 13.70 -9.80 -7.73
N THR A 117 13.70 -10.23 -9.00
CA THR A 117 14.66 -9.75 -10.01
C THR A 117 14.55 -8.25 -10.23
N TRP A 118 13.34 -7.70 -10.26
CA TRP A 118 13.11 -6.26 -10.38
C TRP A 118 13.49 -5.52 -9.10
N ALA A 119 13.25 -6.14 -7.93
CA ALA A 119 13.65 -5.59 -6.64
C ALA A 119 15.18 -5.42 -6.57
N HIS A 120 15.96 -6.44 -6.95
CA HIS A 120 17.42 -6.34 -6.99
C HIS A 120 17.93 -5.33 -8.01
N GLN A 121 17.28 -5.22 -9.18
CA GLN A 121 17.62 -4.20 -10.17
C GLN A 121 17.33 -2.77 -9.66
N ALA A 122 16.21 -2.60 -8.97
CA ALA A 122 15.74 -1.30 -8.48
C ALA A 122 16.42 -0.85 -7.18
N TYR A 123 16.95 -1.79 -6.38
CA TYR A 123 17.54 -1.57 -5.06
C TYR A 123 18.82 -2.40 -4.88
N PRO A 124 19.99 -1.88 -5.28
CA PRO A 124 21.28 -2.59 -5.15
C PRO A 124 21.65 -2.95 -3.70
N ASN A 125 21.10 -2.23 -2.74
CA ASN A 125 21.20 -2.40 -1.30
C ASN A 125 20.11 -3.29 -0.69
N LEU A 126 19.35 -4.02 -1.51
CA LEU A 126 18.40 -5.05 -1.06
C LEU A 126 19.18 -6.22 -0.46
N ILE A 127 19.06 -6.40 0.85
CA ILE A 127 19.76 -7.47 1.60
C ILE A 127 18.81 -8.56 2.10
N HIS A 128 17.49 -8.33 1.98
CA HIS A 128 16.46 -9.27 2.40
C HIS A 128 15.27 -9.20 1.46
N TYR A 129 14.90 -10.33 0.86
CA TYR A 129 13.68 -10.49 0.10
C TYR A 129 12.94 -11.72 0.62
N SER A 130 11.70 -11.55 1.07
CA SER A 130 10.81 -12.64 1.46
C SER A 130 9.65 -12.74 0.46
N ARG A 131 9.17 -13.96 0.21
CA ARG A 131 8.00 -14.21 -0.62
C ARG A 131 7.06 -15.15 0.11
N HIS A 132 5.80 -14.75 0.19
CA HIS A 132 4.75 -15.48 0.90
C HIS A 132 3.71 -16.08 -0.06
N ASP A 133 2.94 -17.03 0.46
CA ASP A 133 1.87 -17.73 -0.25
C ASP A 133 0.46 -17.18 0.05
N LYS A 134 0.34 -16.32 1.07
CA LYS A 134 -0.91 -15.65 1.47
C LYS A 134 -0.68 -14.20 1.90
N GLY A 135 -1.77 -13.44 1.97
CA GLY A 135 -1.78 -12.01 2.31
C GLY A 135 -1.79 -11.09 1.08
N GLY A 136 -2.41 -9.93 1.25
CA GLY A 136 -2.58 -8.89 0.25
C GLY A 136 -1.92 -7.57 0.64
N HIS A 137 -2.58 -6.48 0.27
CA HIS A 137 -2.05 -5.13 0.45
C HIS A 137 -1.93 -4.71 1.93
N PHE A 138 -2.83 -5.20 2.78
CA PHE A 138 -2.85 -4.88 4.20
C PHE A 138 -2.11 -5.96 5.00
N ALA A 139 -0.90 -6.33 4.58
CA ALA A 139 -0.10 -7.43 5.12
C ALA A 139 -0.10 -7.52 6.66
N ALA A 140 0.13 -6.40 7.35
CA ALA A 140 0.14 -6.36 8.82
C ALA A 140 -1.24 -6.64 9.47
N LEU A 141 -2.33 -6.33 8.77
CA LEU A 141 -3.70 -6.58 9.22
C LEU A 141 -4.17 -8.00 8.83
N GLU A 142 -3.70 -8.51 7.70
CA GLU A 142 -4.11 -9.80 7.14
C GLU A 142 -3.31 -10.98 7.68
N GLN A 143 -2.00 -10.81 7.87
CA GLN A 143 -1.05 -11.84 8.28
C GLN A 143 -0.08 -11.28 9.33
N PRO A 144 -0.57 -10.89 10.52
CA PRO A 144 0.23 -10.16 11.50
C PRO A 144 1.47 -10.92 11.96
N GLU A 145 1.40 -12.24 12.12
CA GLU A 145 2.54 -13.06 12.53
C GLU A 145 3.63 -13.13 11.45
N ILE A 146 3.22 -13.28 10.18
CA ILE A 146 4.15 -13.30 9.04
C ILE A 146 4.82 -11.94 8.88
N PHE A 147 4.03 -10.86 8.96
CA PHE A 147 4.54 -9.51 8.87
C PHE A 147 5.55 -9.21 9.98
N LEU A 148 5.23 -9.56 11.24
CA LEU A 148 6.12 -9.35 12.37
C LEU A 148 7.41 -10.16 12.24
N ASP A 149 7.32 -11.42 11.82
CA ASP A 149 8.49 -12.29 11.64
C ASP A 149 9.46 -11.74 10.57
N ASP A 150 8.94 -11.20 9.46
CA ASP A 150 9.78 -10.52 8.46
C ASP A 150 10.47 -9.27 9.02
N VAL A 151 9.75 -8.44 9.79
CA VAL A 151 10.33 -7.26 10.43
C VAL A 151 11.46 -7.66 11.37
N LEU A 152 11.24 -8.68 12.22
CA LEU A 152 12.24 -9.15 13.17
C LEU A 152 13.46 -9.75 12.47
N ARG A 153 13.26 -10.58 11.44
CA ARG A 153 14.35 -11.14 10.63
C ARG A 153 15.17 -10.06 9.94
N PHE A 154 14.53 -9.01 9.42
CA PHE A 154 15.24 -7.89 8.81
C PHE A 154 16.06 -7.11 9.85
N VAL A 155 15.49 -6.82 11.02
CA VAL A 155 16.21 -6.11 12.11
C VAL A 155 17.41 -6.92 12.60
N GLU A 156 17.25 -8.22 12.80
CA GLU A 156 18.33 -9.15 13.18
C GLU A 156 19.48 -9.10 12.16
N LEU A 157 19.13 -9.21 10.86
CA LEU A 157 20.11 -9.17 9.75
C LEU A 157 20.86 -7.84 9.67
N VAL A 158 20.16 -6.72 9.90
CA VAL A 158 20.78 -5.39 9.89
C VAL A 158 21.73 -5.21 11.08
N ARG A 159 21.35 -5.71 12.27
CA ARG A 159 22.20 -5.70 13.47
C ARG A 159 23.43 -6.58 13.31
N SER A 160 23.28 -7.78 12.76
CA SER A 160 24.39 -8.72 12.56
C SER A 160 25.46 -8.19 11.59
N ARG A 161 25.10 -7.24 10.72
CA ARG A 161 26.03 -6.55 9.81
C ARG A 161 26.71 -5.32 10.42
N GLY A 162 26.43 -4.98 11.68
CA GLY A 162 27.04 -3.84 12.37
C GLY A 162 26.59 -2.47 11.85
N ILE A 163 25.43 -2.39 11.18
CA ILE A 163 24.96 -1.17 10.51
C ILE A 163 24.21 -0.23 11.46
N PHE A 164 23.86 -0.71 12.66
CA PHE A 164 23.36 0.10 13.78
C PHE A 164 24.00 -0.41 15.08
N VAL A 165 24.73 0.48 15.76
CA VAL A 165 25.08 0.42 17.19
C VAL A 165 24.41 1.62 17.84
#